data_AF-A0A815X697-F1
#
_entry.id   AF-A0A815X697-F1
#
_cell.length_a   1.000
_cell.length_b   1.000
_cell.length_c   1.000
_cell.angle_alpha   90.00
_cell.angle_beta   90.00
_cell.angle_gamma   90.00
#
_symmetry.space_group_name_H-M   'P 1'
#
loop_
_entity.id
_entity.type
_entity.pdbx_description
1 polymer ?
#
loop_
_entity_poly.entity_id
_entity_poly.type
_entity_poly.pdbx_seq_one_letter_code
_entity_poly.pdbx_strand_id
1 'polypeptide(L)'
;MGAADCPSTIYRAGLTIMTNQIELVATFNETTVGSAPYDGLIQSVNPSLSFGVTSQGGINNHGTFFRVNVSGDGSLEKLFDFPSDDMFGYQTQGGLVEVGNNVFYGTANLGGKYGFGTVYKITIS
;
A
#
# COMPACT_ATOMS: atom_id res chain seq x y z
N MET A 1 -22.59 15.62 1.51
CA MET A 1 -22.10 15.27 0.15
C MET A 1 -21.26 14.03 0.32
N GLY A 2 -21.76 12.87 -0.12
CA GLY A 2 -21.11 11.58 0.07
C GLY A 2 -19.87 11.48 -0.82
N ALA A 3 -18.72 11.20 -0.22
CA ALA A 3 -17.55 10.78 -0.97
C ALA A 3 -17.90 9.47 -1.68
N ALA A 4 -17.75 9.45 -3.00
CA ALA A 4 -17.89 8.23 -3.77
C ALA A 4 -16.73 7.32 -3.39
N ASP A 5 -17.03 6.17 -2.77
CA ASP A 5 -16.10 5.06 -2.61
C ASP A 5 -15.47 4.80 -3.98
N CYS A 6 -14.16 5.03 -4.10
CA CYS A 6 -13.38 4.63 -5.26
C CYS A 6 -12.60 3.36 -4.90
N PRO A 7 -13.25 2.18 -4.86
CA PRO A 7 -12.56 0.94 -4.56
C PRO A 7 -11.51 0.69 -5.64
N SER A 8 -10.31 0.35 -5.20
CA SER A 8 -9.20 -0.05 -6.06
C SER A 8 -8.96 -1.55 -5.91
N THR A 9 -8.30 -2.15 -6.90
CA THR A 9 -8.30 -3.61 -7.10
C THR A 9 -6.89 -4.14 -7.37
N ILE A 10 -6.52 -5.28 -6.78
CA ILE A 10 -5.27 -6.00 -7.11
C ILE A 10 -5.57 -7.19 -8.03
N TYR A 11 -4.81 -7.30 -9.11
CA TYR A 11 -4.87 -8.40 -10.07
C TYR A 11 -3.62 -9.28 -9.99
N ARG A 12 -3.78 -10.60 -10.16
CA ARG A 12 -2.70 -11.57 -10.40
C ARG A 12 -2.78 -12.06 -11.84
N ALA A 13 -1.63 -12.16 -12.51
CA ALA A 13 -1.52 -12.74 -13.84
C ALA A 13 -0.78 -14.08 -13.78
N GLY A 14 -1.43 -15.15 -14.25
CA GLY A 14 -0.83 -16.49 -14.37
C GLY A 14 -0.57 -16.83 -15.83
N LEU A 15 0.61 -17.41 -16.12
CA LEU A 15 0.92 -17.97 -17.43
C LEU A 15 0.71 -19.49 -17.40
N THR A 16 -0.52 -19.93 -17.65
CA THR A 16 -0.78 -21.34 -17.98
C THR A 16 -0.68 -21.45 -19.49
N ILE A 17 0.17 -22.36 -19.95
CA ILE A 17 0.57 -22.59 -21.34
C ILE A 17 -0.66 -22.44 -22.28
N MET A 18 -0.77 -21.27 -22.94
CA MET A 18 -1.72 -20.85 -24.00
C MET A 18 -2.76 -19.73 -23.68
N THR A 19 -2.94 -19.22 -22.47
CA THR A 19 -3.74 -17.97 -22.26
C THR A 19 -3.24 -17.11 -21.11
N ASN A 20 -3.08 -15.80 -21.35
CA ASN A 20 -2.96 -14.82 -20.27
C ASN A 20 -4.28 -14.81 -19.49
N GLN A 21 -4.23 -15.04 -18.18
CA GLN A 21 -5.40 -14.96 -17.31
C GLN A 21 -5.17 -13.87 -16.26
N ILE A 22 -6.18 -13.02 -16.05
CA ILE A 22 -6.22 -12.01 -14.99
C ILE A 22 -7.17 -12.51 -13.91
N GLU A 23 -6.71 -12.52 -12.67
CA GLU A 23 -7.48 -12.93 -11.50
C GLU A 23 -7.58 -11.79 -10.50
N LEU A 24 -8.79 -11.54 -10.00
CA LEU A 24 -9.00 -10.65 -8.85
C LEU A 24 -8.46 -11.32 -7.59
N VAL A 25 -7.46 -10.70 -6.95
CA VAL A 25 -6.89 -11.21 -5.69
C VAL A 25 -7.59 -10.60 -4.49
N ALA A 26 -7.71 -9.28 -4.47
CA ALA A 26 -8.24 -8.56 -3.32
C ALA A 26 -8.90 -7.25 -3.73
N THR A 27 -9.88 -6.83 -2.93
CA THR A 27 -10.60 -5.56 -3.07
C THR A 27 -10.35 -4.72 -1.83
N PHE A 28 -9.96 -3.46 -2.03
CA PHE A 28 -9.74 -2.52 -0.94
C PHE A 28 -11.06 -2.00 -0.36
N ASN A 29 -11.04 -1.72 0.93
CA ASN A 29 -12.09 -1.01 1.64
C ASN A 29 -11.45 0.13 2.43
N GLU A 30 -11.86 1.36 2.13
CA GLU A 30 -11.30 2.58 2.71
C GLU A 30 -11.32 2.58 4.24
N THR A 31 -12.40 2.06 4.82
CA THR A 31 -12.61 2.07 6.28
C THR A 31 -11.77 1.03 7.02
N THR A 32 -11.35 -0.06 6.36
CA THR A 32 -10.62 -1.15 7.01
C THR A 32 -9.13 -1.15 6.68
N VAL A 33 -8.78 -0.97 5.41
CA VAL A 33 -7.41 -1.11 4.89
C VAL A 33 -6.93 0.09 4.09
N GLY A 34 -7.78 1.08 3.85
CA GLY A 34 -7.48 2.25 3.01
C GLY A 34 -7.90 2.07 1.55
N SER A 35 -7.72 3.11 0.75
CA SER A 35 -8.12 3.18 -0.67
C SER A 35 -7.07 3.91 -1.51
N ALA A 36 -7.18 3.83 -2.84
CA ALA A 36 -6.19 4.35 -3.76
C ALA A 36 -4.75 3.83 -3.48
N PRO A 37 -4.50 2.51 -3.60
CA PRO A 37 -3.15 1.98 -3.68
C PRO A 37 -2.50 2.56 -4.95
N TYR A 38 -1.52 3.43 -4.75
CA TYR A 38 -0.96 4.24 -5.84
C TYR A 38 0.27 3.59 -6.49
N ASP A 39 0.91 2.66 -5.79
CA ASP A 39 2.19 2.07 -6.18
C ASP A 39 2.11 0.54 -6.24
N GLY A 40 3.14 -0.07 -6.83
CA GLY A 40 3.28 -1.52 -6.91
C GLY A 40 3.40 -2.18 -5.53
N LEU A 41 3.10 -3.47 -5.49
CA LEU A 41 3.35 -4.29 -4.32
C LEU A 41 4.82 -4.71 -4.26
N ILE A 42 5.39 -4.73 -3.07
CA ILE A 42 6.69 -5.38 -2.82
C ILE A 42 6.45 -6.77 -2.29
N GLN A 43 7.02 -7.77 -2.97
CA GLN A 43 7.01 -9.13 -2.46
C GLN A 43 7.93 -9.24 -1.24
N SER A 44 7.41 -9.79 -0.15
CA SER A 44 8.19 -10.12 1.04
C SER A 44 9.15 -11.28 0.76
N VAL A 45 10.13 -11.48 1.66
CA VAL A 45 10.88 -12.74 1.74
C VAL A 45 9.98 -13.98 1.85
N ASN A 46 8.77 -13.84 2.42
CA ASN A 46 7.73 -14.86 2.29
C ASN A 46 7.00 -14.64 0.95
N PRO A 47 7.12 -15.58 -0.02
CA PRO A 47 6.62 -15.37 -1.38
C PRO A 47 5.09 -15.21 -1.46
N SER A 48 4.35 -15.68 -0.45
CA SER A 48 2.89 -15.52 -0.37
C SER A 48 2.46 -14.12 0.05
N LEU A 49 3.34 -13.34 0.65
CA LEU A 49 3.02 -12.04 1.23
C LEU A 49 3.59 -10.91 0.37
N SER A 50 2.81 -9.86 0.19
CA SER A 50 3.29 -8.61 -0.39
C SER A 50 2.81 -7.42 0.41
N PHE A 51 3.58 -6.34 0.38
CA PHE A 51 3.31 -5.10 1.10
C PHE A 51 3.04 -3.97 0.13
N GLY A 52 2.28 -2.99 0.59
CA GLY A 52 2.03 -1.78 -0.16
C GLY A 52 1.52 -0.66 0.72
N VAL A 53 1.29 0.48 0.09
CA VAL A 53 0.73 1.67 0.73
C VAL A 53 -0.53 2.10 0.01
N THR A 54 -1.49 2.62 0.76
CA THR A 54 -2.63 3.36 0.22
C THR A 54 -2.38 4.85 0.40
N SER A 55 -2.87 5.69 -0.51
CA SER A 55 -2.75 7.16 -0.35
C SER A 55 -3.95 7.78 0.38
N GLN A 56 -5.00 7.00 0.62
CA GLN A 56 -6.27 7.40 1.24
C GLN A 56 -6.74 6.36 2.26
N GLY A 57 -7.65 6.77 3.13
CA GLY A 57 -8.05 6.08 4.35
C GLY A 57 -7.05 6.27 5.50
N GLY A 58 -7.26 5.51 6.57
CA GLY A 58 -6.48 5.66 7.81
C GLY A 58 -6.72 6.99 8.53
N ILE A 59 -5.78 7.37 9.40
CA ILE A 59 -5.89 8.61 10.19
C ILE A 59 -5.73 9.82 9.25
N ASN A 60 -6.66 10.77 9.34
CA ASN A 60 -6.69 12.01 8.54
C ASN A 60 -6.63 11.81 7.01
N ASN A 61 -7.01 10.63 6.51
CA ASN A 61 -6.91 10.30 5.09
C ASN A 61 -5.46 10.32 4.54
N HIS A 62 -4.47 10.09 5.40
CA HIS A 62 -3.05 10.09 5.01
C HIS A 62 -2.58 8.75 4.43
N GLY A 63 -3.46 7.75 4.39
CA GLY A 63 -3.17 6.42 3.89
C GLY A 63 -2.74 5.43 4.97
N THR A 64 -2.54 4.20 4.54
CA THR A 64 -2.19 3.07 5.38
C THR A 64 -1.00 2.32 4.79
N PHE A 65 -0.27 1.61 5.64
CA PHE A 65 0.64 0.56 5.23
C PHE A 65 -0.06 -0.80 5.43
N PHE A 66 -0.11 -1.61 4.38
CA PHE A 66 -0.87 -2.86 4.37
C PHE A 66 -0.05 -4.04 3.87
N ARG A 67 -0.55 -5.24 4.18
CA ARG A 67 -0.06 -6.53 3.68
C ARG A 67 -1.18 -7.27 2.96
N VAL A 68 -0.82 -8.03 1.93
CA VAL A 68 -1.74 -8.90 1.18
C VAL A 68 -1.17 -10.31 1.01
N ASN A 69 -2.03 -11.33 1.14
CA ASN A 69 -1.72 -12.72 0.82
C ASN A 69 -1.98 -13.02 -0.67
N VAL A 70 -0.99 -12.77 -1.55
CA VAL A 70 -1.14 -12.81 -3.01
C VAL A 70 -1.21 -14.22 -3.61
N SER A 71 -0.67 -15.21 -2.89
CA SER A 71 -0.69 -16.62 -3.30
C SER A 71 -1.76 -17.45 -2.57
N GLY A 72 -2.46 -16.86 -1.61
CA GLY A 72 -3.49 -17.52 -0.81
C GLY A 72 -4.88 -16.94 -1.05
N ASP A 73 -5.55 -16.57 0.04
CA ASP A 73 -6.95 -16.15 0.09
C ASP A 73 -7.19 -14.68 -0.30
N GLY A 74 -6.14 -13.93 -0.65
CA GLY A 74 -6.27 -12.51 -0.96
C GLY A 74 -6.56 -11.63 0.25
N SER A 75 -6.35 -12.12 1.48
CA SER A 75 -6.55 -11.34 2.69
C SER A 75 -5.70 -10.06 2.68
N LEU A 76 -6.37 -8.93 2.88
CA LEU A 76 -5.74 -7.62 3.10
C LEU A 76 -5.74 -7.30 4.60
N GLU A 77 -4.60 -6.87 5.10
CA GLU A 77 -4.40 -6.49 6.48
C GLU A 77 -3.77 -5.11 6.56
N LYS A 78 -4.41 -4.22 7.33
CA LYS A 78 -3.81 -2.95 7.71
C LYS A 78 -2.79 -3.19 8.82
N LEU A 79 -1.54 -2.81 8.60
CA LEU A 79 -0.49 -2.91 9.61
C LEU A 79 -0.46 -1.66 10.48
N PHE A 80 -0.54 -0.48 9.87
CA PHE A 80 -0.70 0.79 10.59
C PHE A 80 -1.22 1.91 9.67
N ASP A 81 -1.72 2.98 10.30
CA ASP A 81 -2.05 4.24 9.65
C ASP A 81 -0.81 5.13 9.58
N PHE A 82 -0.60 5.85 8.48
CA PHE A 82 0.44 6.89 8.46
C PHE A 82 0.09 7.99 9.47
N PRO A 83 1.11 8.57 10.14
CA PRO A 83 0.87 9.56 11.17
C PRO A 83 0.24 10.83 10.60
N SER A 84 -0.52 11.54 11.44
CA SER A 84 -1.10 12.84 11.12
C SER A 84 -0.10 14.00 11.13
N ASP A 85 1.20 13.71 11.26
CA ASP A 85 2.24 14.72 11.31
C ASP A 85 2.83 14.92 9.91
N ASP A 86 2.50 16.07 9.32
CA ASP A 86 2.94 16.48 7.99
C ASP A 86 4.46 16.47 7.84
N MET A 87 5.25 16.51 8.92
CA MET A 87 6.71 16.35 8.86
C MET A 87 7.16 14.98 8.36
N PHE A 88 6.35 13.92 8.51
CA PHE A 88 6.63 12.60 7.92
C PHE A 88 6.20 12.50 6.45
N GLY A 89 5.38 13.45 5.99
CA GLY A 89 4.78 13.45 4.66
C GLY A 89 3.56 12.54 4.54
N TYR A 90 2.71 12.85 3.57
CA TYR A 90 1.43 12.18 3.33
C TYR A 90 1.16 12.03 1.82
N GLN A 91 0.08 11.33 1.45
CA GLN A 91 -0.23 10.96 0.06
C GLN A 91 0.91 10.20 -0.62
N THR A 92 1.32 9.07 -0.04
CA THR A 92 2.43 8.28 -0.58
C THR A 92 2.12 7.77 -1.98
N GLN A 93 2.65 8.47 -3.00
CA GLN A 93 2.50 8.14 -4.42
C GLN A 93 3.75 7.48 -5.01
N GLY A 94 4.80 7.27 -4.21
CA GLY A 94 6.07 6.79 -4.71
C GLY A 94 6.46 5.40 -4.19
N GLY A 95 7.32 4.78 -5.00
CA GLY A 95 8.03 3.52 -4.78
C GLY A 95 8.31 3.20 -3.31
N LEU A 96 7.71 2.13 -2.79
CA LEU A 96 8.23 1.49 -1.59
C LEU A 96 9.38 0.52 -1.99
N VAL A 97 10.44 0.43 -1.18
CA VAL A 97 11.57 -0.50 -1.36
C VAL A 97 11.86 -1.22 -0.05
N GLU A 98 11.86 -2.55 -0.06
CA GLU A 98 12.33 -3.37 1.06
C GLU A 98 13.86 -3.50 0.99
N VAL A 99 14.54 -3.20 2.10
CA VAL A 99 16.00 -3.31 2.21
C VAL A 99 16.43 -4.49 3.11
N GLY A 100 15.48 -5.34 3.49
CA GLY A 100 15.65 -6.51 4.35
C GLY A 100 15.30 -6.27 5.81
N ASN A 101 15.13 -7.36 6.57
CA ASN A 101 14.78 -7.33 8.00
C ASN A 101 13.52 -6.49 8.31
N ASN A 102 12.48 -6.60 7.47
CA ASN A 102 11.23 -5.84 7.60
C ASN A 102 11.43 -4.31 7.60
N VAL A 103 12.51 -3.83 6.98
CA VAL A 103 12.77 -2.41 6.79
C VAL A 103 12.41 -2.00 5.36
N PHE A 104 11.61 -0.96 5.26
CA PHE A 104 11.18 -0.39 3.99
C PHE A 104 11.51 1.10 3.95
N TYR A 105 11.84 1.61 2.76
CA TYR A 105 11.95 3.03 2.48
C TYR A 105 10.91 3.42 1.43
N GLY A 106 10.31 4.58 1.60
CA GLY A 106 9.34 5.12 0.64
C GLY A 106 9.40 6.63 0.58
N THR A 107 8.63 7.20 -0.33
CA THR A 107 8.53 8.65 -0.51
C THR A 107 7.10 9.12 -0.35
N ALA A 108 6.92 10.26 0.32
CA ALA A 108 5.70 11.03 0.28
C ALA A 108 5.90 12.21 -0.68
N ASN A 109 4.88 12.54 -1.48
CA ASN A 109 4.93 13.67 -2.42
C ASN A 109 4.55 15.01 -1.75
N LEU A 110 3.93 14.97 -0.57
CA LEU A 110 3.52 16.13 0.22
C LEU A 110 4.07 16.07 1.65
N GLY A 111 4.09 17.23 2.32
CA GLY A 111 4.61 17.40 3.68
C GLY A 111 6.12 17.65 3.73
N GLY A 112 6.73 17.38 4.87
CA GLY A 112 8.10 17.76 5.20
C GLY A 112 8.24 19.27 5.46
N LYS A 113 9.42 19.68 5.93
CA LYS A 113 9.73 21.07 6.32
C LYS A 113 9.33 22.12 5.26
N TYR A 114 9.41 21.75 3.98
CA TYR A 114 9.17 22.65 2.86
C TYR A 114 7.87 22.32 2.09
N GLY A 115 7.12 21.31 2.49
CA GLY A 115 5.86 20.92 1.84
C GLY A 115 5.99 20.15 0.52
N PHE A 116 7.20 19.82 0.08
CA PHE A 116 7.48 19.15 -1.21
C PHE A 116 7.78 17.65 -1.07
N GLY A 117 7.41 17.05 0.05
CA GLY A 117 7.56 15.62 0.28
C GLY A 117 8.74 15.24 1.19
N THR A 118 8.84 13.94 1.43
CA THR A 118 9.79 13.33 2.37
C THR A 118 10.26 11.97 1.84
N VAL A 119 11.38 11.50 2.39
CA VAL A 119 11.75 10.07 2.38
C VAL A 119 11.51 9.55 3.79
N TYR A 120 10.77 8.46 3.93
CA TYR A 120 10.47 7.84 5.22
C TYR A 120 11.00 6.41 5.29
N LYS A 121 11.18 5.93 6.52
CA LYS A 121 11.57 4.55 6.83
C LYS A 121 10.43 3.90 7.61
N ILE A 122 10.03 2.71 7.19
CA ILE A 122 9.14 1.81 7.93
C ILE A 122 9.99 0.67 8.50
N THR A 123 9.70 0.27 9.73
CA THR A 123 10.27 -0.94 10.33
C THR A 123 9.14 -1.71 11.00
N ILE A 124 8.91 -2.94 10.56
CA ILE A 124 7.90 -3.82 11.16
C ILE A 124 8.61 -4.79 12.10
N SER A 125 8.16 -4.86 13.35
CA SER A 125 8.63 -5.81 14.36
C SER A 125 8.04 -7.20 14.19
#